data_AF-A0A1H6S6B4-F1
#
_entry.id   AF-A0A1H6S6B4-F1
#
_cell.length_a   1.000
_cell.length_b   1.000
_cell.length_c   1.000
_cell.angle_alpha   90.00
_cell.angle_beta   90.00
_cell.angle_gamma   90.00
#
_symmetry.space_group_name_H-M   'P 1'
#
loop_
_entity.id
_entity.type
_entity.pdbx_description
1 polymer ?
#
loop_
_entity_poly.entity_id
_entity_poly.type
_entity_poly.pdbx_seq_one_letter_code
_entity_poly.pdbx_strand_id
1 'polypeptide(L)'
;MKKTLQAVGFMISLFTLFGIALGVLAFVSGSWAQSQLVTDAGGATDFGPIFIAIAYLQTAVIIFFLGPVIAALVGGLLGSVFSSPKTALITGGGGSLVGFYIMSVIALGVLVLSKGDGATQAFSFGQALVPMLVAGIPTAIMGSLVSALSSALN
;
A
#
# COMPACT_ATOMS: atom_id res chain seq x y z
N MET A 1 1.70 24.07 14.96
CA MET A 1 0.94 23.70 13.74
C MET A 1 1.80 23.52 12.49
N LYS A 2 2.67 24.47 12.10
CA LYS A 2 3.48 24.34 10.87
C LYS A 2 4.29 23.03 10.76
N LYS A 3 5.01 22.65 11.83
CA LYS A 3 5.79 21.39 11.88
C LYS A 3 4.92 20.14 11.72
N THR A 4 3.74 20.13 12.36
CA THR A 4 2.76 19.04 12.25
C THR A 4 2.27 18.85 10.81
N LEU A 5 1.85 19.95 10.16
CA LEU A 5 1.41 19.92 8.77
C LEU A 5 2.50 19.44 7.81
N GLN A 6 3.75 19.89 8.03
CA GLN A 6 4.89 19.43 7.23
C GLN A 6 5.16 17.94 7.42
N ALA A 7 5.11 17.43 8.65
CA ALA A 7 5.29 16.01 8.92
C ALA A 7 4.18 15.15 8.29
N VAL A 8 2.92 15.58 8.39
CA VAL A 8 1.79 14.91 7.71
C VAL A 8 1.99 14.91 6.21
N GLY A 9 2.34 16.06 5.62
CA GLY A 9 2.59 16.17 4.19
C GLY A 9 3.73 15.26 3.72
N PHE A 10 4.81 15.16 4.51
CA PHE A 10 5.92 14.26 4.21
C PHE A 10 5.52 12.79 4.31
N MET A 11 4.78 12.38 5.35
CA MET A 11 4.23 11.03 5.47
C MET A 11 3.38 10.68 4.25
N ILE A 12 2.42 11.53 3.90
CA ILE A 12 1.56 11.34 2.73
C ILE A 12 2.39 11.22 1.45
N SER A 13 3.42 12.05 1.29
CA SER A 13 4.30 12.02 0.11
C SER A 13 5.05 10.69 0.00
N LEU A 14 5.60 10.16 1.10
CA LEU A 14 6.26 8.86 1.09
C LEU A 14 5.31 7.72 0.73
N PHE A 15 4.14 7.67 1.35
CA PHE A 15 3.11 6.69 1.00
C PHE A 15 2.69 6.80 -0.47
N THR A 16 2.54 8.02 -0.98
CA THR A 16 2.22 8.27 -2.40
C THR A 16 3.31 7.70 -3.31
N LEU A 17 4.58 7.94 -2.99
CA LEU A 17 5.71 7.38 -3.74
C LEU A 17 5.72 5.84 -3.72
N PHE A 18 5.45 5.23 -2.57
CA PHE A 18 5.27 3.77 -2.48
C PHE A 18 4.09 3.30 -3.33
N GLY A 19 2.98 4.02 -3.37
CA GLY A 19 1.82 3.67 -4.18
C GLY A 19 2.14 3.65 -5.67
N ILE A 20 2.88 4.66 -6.14
CA ILE A 20 3.37 4.73 -7.53
C ILE A 20 4.34 3.57 -7.80
N ALA A 21 5.33 3.36 -6.95
CA ALA A 21 6.34 2.31 -7.12
C ALA A 21 5.72 0.91 -7.15
N LEU A 22 4.79 0.62 -6.23
CA LEU A 22 4.06 -0.65 -6.17
C LEU A 22 3.15 -0.83 -7.39
N GLY A 23 2.47 0.24 -7.83
CA GLY A 23 1.65 0.20 -9.05
C GLY A 23 2.49 -0.14 -10.29
N VAL A 24 3.62 0.55 -10.48
CA VAL A 24 4.55 0.27 -11.60
C VAL A 24 5.08 -1.16 -11.51
N LEU A 25 5.49 -1.61 -10.33
CA LEU A 25 6.01 -2.96 -10.13
C LEU A 25 4.94 -4.03 -10.46
N ALA A 26 3.70 -3.80 -10.02
CA ALA A 26 2.57 -4.69 -10.31
C ALA A 26 2.23 -4.76 -11.80
N PHE A 27 2.29 -3.63 -12.51
CA PHE A 27 2.12 -3.61 -13.96
C PHE A 27 3.22 -4.42 -14.66
N VAL A 28 4.49 -4.12 -14.36
CA VAL A 28 5.63 -4.78 -15.00
C VAL A 28 5.63 -6.30 -14.73
N SER A 29 5.47 -6.70 -13.46
CA SER A 29 5.48 -8.12 -13.09
C SER A 29 4.25 -8.87 -13.61
N GLY A 30 3.08 -8.23 -13.58
CA GLY A 30 1.83 -8.79 -14.10
C GLY A 30 1.88 -9.01 -15.61
N SER A 31 2.32 -8.01 -16.38
CA SER A 31 2.47 -8.13 -17.84
C SER A 31 3.48 -9.21 -18.22
N TRP A 32 4.60 -9.29 -17.51
CA TRP A 32 5.58 -10.34 -17.74
C TRP A 32 5.00 -11.73 -17.45
N ALA A 33 4.32 -11.90 -16.31
CA ALA A 33 3.68 -13.17 -15.96
C ALA A 33 2.61 -13.59 -16.97
N GLN A 34 1.82 -12.66 -17.51
CA GLN A 34 0.83 -12.95 -18.55
C GLN A 34 1.47 -13.43 -19.87
N SER A 35 2.59 -12.83 -20.29
CA SER A 35 3.33 -13.35 -21.46
C SER A 35 3.73 -14.80 -21.23
N GLN A 36 4.36 -15.09 -20.09
CA GLN A 36 4.89 -16.43 -19.81
C GLN A 36 3.80 -17.49 -19.62
N LEU A 37 2.69 -17.14 -18.97
CA LEU A 37 1.69 -18.10 -18.51
C LEU A 37 0.43 -18.14 -19.35
N VAL A 38 0.18 -17.13 -20.19
CA VAL A 38 -1.03 -17.08 -21.02
C VAL A 38 -0.69 -17.05 -22.51
N THR A 39 0.23 -16.17 -22.93
CA THR A 39 0.55 -16.00 -24.35
C THR A 39 1.46 -17.11 -24.86
N ASP A 40 2.52 -17.41 -24.12
CA ASP A 40 3.55 -18.38 -24.49
C ASP A 40 3.29 -19.77 -23.88
N ALA A 41 2.09 -19.99 -23.35
CA ALA A 41 1.71 -21.22 -22.67
C ALA A 41 1.60 -22.39 -23.66
N GLY A 42 2.61 -23.27 -23.67
CA GLY A 42 2.73 -24.43 -24.57
C GLY A 42 1.74 -25.59 -24.34
N GLY A 43 0.48 -25.32 -24.00
CA GLY A 43 -0.59 -26.33 -23.97
C GLY A 43 -1.45 -26.40 -22.69
N ALA A 44 -1.12 -25.66 -21.63
CA ALA A 44 -1.91 -25.59 -20.41
C ALA A 44 -2.77 -24.30 -20.38
N THR A 45 -3.88 -24.30 -21.12
CA THR A 45 -4.69 -23.10 -21.36
C THR A 45 -5.41 -22.56 -20.12
N ASP A 46 -5.73 -23.42 -19.15
CA ASP A 46 -6.56 -23.04 -18.00
C ASP A 46 -5.74 -22.64 -16.77
N PHE A 47 -4.52 -23.16 -16.63
CA PHE A 47 -3.68 -22.90 -15.45
C PHE A 47 -3.22 -21.45 -15.38
N GLY A 48 -2.73 -20.90 -16.50
CA GLY A 48 -2.16 -19.56 -16.56
C GLY A 48 -3.13 -18.48 -16.09
N PRO A 49 -4.34 -18.38 -16.67
CA PRO A 49 -5.34 -17.40 -16.26
C PRO A 49 -5.71 -17.49 -14.78
N ILE A 50 -5.87 -18.71 -14.23
CA ILE A 50 -6.20 -18.92 -12.81
C ILE A 50 -5.05 -18.47 -11.90
N PHE A 51 -3.82 -18.87 -12.23
CA PHE A 51 -2.64 -18.47 -11.46
C PHE A 51 -2.48 -16.95 -11.44
N ILE A 52 -2.64 -16.30 -12.59
CA ILE A 52 -2.58 -14.84 -12.72
C ILE A 52 -3.66 -14.17 -11.85
N ALA A 53 -4.89 -14.68 -11.85
CA ALA A 53 -5.96 -14.16 -11.00
C ALA A 53 -5.60 -14.22 -9.50
N ILE A 54 -5.03 -15.36 -9.04
CA ILE A 54 -4.55 -15.52 -7.66
C ILE A 54 -3.39 -14.56 -7.37
N ALA A 55 -2.45 -14.40 -8.30
CA ALA A 55 -1.31 -13.50 -8.14
C ALA A 55 -1.75 -12.03 -8.02
N TYR A 56 -2.77 -11.60 -8.77
CA TYR A 56 -3.37 -10.27 -8.63
C TYR A 56 -4.01 -10.08 -7.24
N LEU A 57 -4.77 -11.06 -6.75
CA LEU A 57 -5.34 -11.01 -5.40
C LEU A 57 -4.25 -10.93 -4.33
N GLN A 58 -3.22 -11.77 -4.43
CA GLN A 58 -2.09 -11.78 -3.51
C GLN A 58 -1.34 -10.44 -3.53
N THR A 59 -1.17 -9.83 -4.71
CA THR A 59 -0.54 -8.51 -4.83
C THR A 59 -1.35 -7.43 -4.10
N ALA A 60 -2.68 -7.47 -4.18
CA ALA A 60 -3.54 -6.56 -3.43
C ALA A 60 -3.39 -6.75 -1.90
N VAL A 61 -3.32 -8.00 -1.43
CA VAL A 61 -3.07 -8.31 -0.02
C VAL A 61 -1.71 -7.77 0.44
N ILE A 62 -0.66 -7.91 -0.39
CA ILE A 62 0.68 -7.37 -0.09
C ILE A 62 0.63 -5.83 0.01
N ILE A 63 -0.07 -5.13 -0.89
CA ILE A 63 -0.23 -3.67 -0.82
C ILE A 63 -0.82 -3.26 0.53
N PHE A 64 -1.85 -3.96 1.02
CA PHE A 64 -2.43 -3.70 2.33
C PHE A 64 -1.47 -3.99 3.48
N PHE A 65 -0.75 -5.11 3.40
CA PHE A 65 0.24 -5.52 4.40
C PHE A 65 1.41 -4.55 4.52
N LEU A 66 1.80 -3.89 3.43
CA LEU A 66 2.89 -2.89 3.44
C LEU A 66 2.51 -1.60 4.16
N GLY A 67 1.21 -1.29 4.29
CA GLY A 67 0.75 -0.08 4.99
C GLY A 67 1.33 0.05 6.41
N PRO A 68 1.07 -0.91 7.32
CA PRO A 68 1.61 -0.89 8.67
C PRO A 68 3.14 -0.88 8.73
N VAL A 69 3.80 -1.56 7.79
CA VAL A 69 5.27 -1.61 7.71
C VAL A 69 5.84 -0.22 7.39
N ILE A 70 5.30 0.44 6.36
CA ILE A 70 5.71 1.79 5.98
C ILE A 70 5.40 2.78 7.10
N ALA A 71 4.22 2.68 7.73
CA ALA A 71 3.84 3.53 8.85
C ALA A 71 4.81 3.39 10.04
N ALA A 72 5.25 2.17 10.35
CA ALA A 72 6.24 1.94 11.39
C ALA A 72 7.59 2.60 11.06
N LEU A 73 8.09 2.42 9.84
CA LEU A 73 9.36 3.02 9.40
C LEU A 73 9.30 4.55 9.42
N VAL A 74 8.28 5.13 8.79
CA VAL A 74 8.15 6.59 8.67
C VAL A 74 7.81 7.22 10.01
N GLY A 75 6.95 6.58 10.81
CA GLY A 75 6.64 7.02 12.17
C GLY A 75 7.86 7.01 13.07
N GLY A 76 8.70 5.97 12.97
CA GLY A 76 9.96 5.87 13.70
C GLY A 76 10.93 7.00 13.35
N LEU A 77 11.03 7.34 12.06
CA LEU A 77 11.90 8.43 11.60
C LEU A 77 11.38 9.80 12.00
N LEU A 78 10.08 10.07 11.84
CA LEU A 78 9.50 11.39 12.05
C LEU A 78 9.06 11.68 13.49
N GLY A 79 8.85 10.65 14.32
CA GLY A 79 8.47 10.81 15.73
C GLY A 79 9.47 11.66 16.51
N SER A 80 10.75 11.48 16.22
CA SER A 80 11.91 12.22 16.73
C SER A 80 11.81 13.75 16.65
N VAL A 81 11.01 14.27 15.71
CA VAL A 81 10.87 15.71 15.43
C VAL A 81 9.91 16.38 16.42
N PHE A 82 9.10 15.60 17.13
CA PHE A 82 8.10 16.10 18.06
C PHE A 82 8.61 16.08 19.50
N SER A 83 8.43 17.19 20.21
CA SER A 83 8.74 17.30 21.65
C SER A 83 7.65 16.69 22.55
N SER A 84 6.52 16.25 21.97
CA SER A 84 5.40 15.68 22.71
C SER A 84 4.96 14.36 22.09
N PRO A 85 5.05 13.24 22.84
CA PRO A 85 4.59 11.93 22.37
C PRO A 85 3.13 11.92 21.94
N LYS A 86 2.28 12.71 22.61
CA LYS A 86 0.85 12.85 22.26
C LYS A 86 0.66 13.51 20.89
N THR A 87 1.44 14.56 20.59
CA THR A 87 1.39 15.20 19.27
C THR A 87 1.93 14.26 18.20
N ALA A 88 3.02 13.54 18.48
CA ALA A 88 3.58 12.54 17.56
C ALA A 88 2.58 11.42 17.27
N LEU A 89 1.87 10.93 18.30
CA LEU A 89 0.83 9.90 18.18
C LEU A 89 -0.25 10.30 17.18
N ILE A 90 -0.87 11.46 17.40
CA ILE A 90 -1.98 11.94 16.55
C ILE A 90 -1.48 12.22 15.13
N THR A 91 -0.30 12.81 15.01
CA THR A 91 0.27 13.17 13.70
C THR A 91 0.66 11.93 12.90
N GLY A 92 1.31 10.96 13.54
CA GLY A 92 1.71 9.70 12.93
C GLY A 92 0.52 8.85 12.52
N GLY A 93 -0.50 8.75 13.37
CA GLY A 93 -1.74 8.06 13.04
C GLY A 93 -2.49 8.68 11.87
N GLY A 94 -2.76 9.98 11.95
CA GLY A 94 -3.49 10.69 10.90
C GLY A 94 -2.75 10.71 9.57
N GLY A 95 -1.44 11.02 9.59
CA GLY A 95 -0.61 11.04 8.39
C GLY A 95 -0.48 9.67 7.72
N SER A 96 -0.27 8.62 8.51
CA SER A 96 -0.16 7.26 7.99
C SER A 96 -1.49 6.73 7.47
N LEU A 97 -2.62 7.06 8.10
CA LEU A 97 -3.94 6.65 7.63
C LEU A 97 -4.28 7.26 6.28
N VAL A 98 -4.12 8.59 6.15
CA VAL A 98 -4.37 9.30 4.89
C VAL A 98 -3.40 8.85 3.81
N GLY A 99 -2.11 8.76 4.15
CA GLY A 99 -1.08 8.25 3.24
C GLY A 99 -1.41 6.85 2.74
N PHE A 100 -1.79 5.94 3.63
CA PHE A 100 -2.15 4.57 3.29
C PHE A 100 -3.29 4.48 2.27
N TYR A 101 -4.35 5.28 2.45
CA TYR A 101 -5.45 5.26 1.50
C TYR A 101 -5.04 5.80 0.13
N ILE A 102 -4.23 6.85 0.08
CA ILE A 102 -3.68 7.38 -1.18
C ILE A 102 -2.80 6.32 -1.86
N MET A 103 -1.87 5.72 -1.12
CA MET A 103 -1.01 4.64 -1.60
C MET A 103 -1.84 3.48 -2.17
N SER A 104 -2.84 3.02 -1.41
CA SER A 104 -3.67 1.88 -1.77
C SER A 104 -4.52 2.17 -3.00
N VAL A 105 -5.13 3.36 -3.09
CA VAL A 105 -5.90 3.77 -4.27
C VAL A 105 -5.03 3.82 -5.52
N ILE A 106 -3.82 4.39 -5.44
CA ILE A 106 -2.89 4.45 -6.58
C ILE A 106 -2.46 3.04 -6.98
N ALA A 107 -1.93 2.25 -6.04
CA ALA A 107 -1.38 0.93 -6.32
C ALA A 107 -2.46 -0.04 -6.83
N LEU A 108 -3.62 -0.08 -6.18
CA LEU A 108 -4.76 -0.89 -6.63
C LEU A 108 -5.35 -0.38 -7.93
N GLY A 109 -5.40 0.94 -8.13
CA GLY A 109 -5.87 1.53 -9.38
C GLY A 109 -5.02 1.05 -10.55
N VAL A 110 -3.69 1.14 -10.43
CA VAL A 110 -2.78 0.62 -11.45
C VAL A 110 -2.93 -0.89 -11.60
N LEU A 111 -2.94 -1.66 -10.50
CA LEU A 111 -3.13 -3.11 -10.52
C LEU A 111 -4.41 -3.53 -11.27
N VAL A 112 -5.51 -2.83 -11.02
CA VAL A 112 -6.82 -3.11 -11.62
C VAL A 112 -6.83 -2.73 -13.10
N LEU A 113 -6.23 -1.60 -13.46
CA LEU A 113 -6.10 -1.15 -14.85
C LEU A 113 -5.11 -2.00 -15.66
N SER A 114 -4.18 -2.69 -14.99
CA SER A 114 -3.16 -3.54 -15.61
C SER A 114 -3.68 -4.92 -16.05
N LYS A 115 -5.00 -5.14 -16.06
CA LYS A 115 -5.56 -6.41 -16.54
C LYS A 115 -5.23 -6.58 -18.03
N GLY A 116 -4.75 -7.75 -18.41
CA GLY A 116 -4.66 -8.13 -19.82
C GLY A 116 -5.86 -8.97 -20.25
N ASP A 117 -6.05 -9.11 -21.56
CA ASP A 117 -7.21 -9.78 -22.16
C ASP A 117 -7.29 -11.29 -21.84
N GLY A 118 -6.19 -11.88 -21.36
CA GLY A 118 -6.06 -13.31 -21.13
C GLY A 118 -6.40 -13.83 -19.73
N ALA A 119 -6.67 -12.97 -18.75
CA ALA A 119 -7.02 -13.39 -17.38
C ALA A 119 -8.20 -12.58 -16.83
N THR A 120 -9.24 -13.27 -16.36
CA THR A 120 -10.33 -12.64 -15.61
C THR A 120 -9.80 -12.14 -14.27
N GLN A 121 -10.09 -10.88 -13.95
CA GLN A 121 -9.61 -10.27 -12.72
C GLN A 121 -10.33 -10.89 -11.52
N ALA A 122 -9.57 -11.34 -10.51
CA ALA A 122 -10.12 -12.02 -9.34
C ALA A 122 -11.07 -11.14 -8.51
N PHE A 123 -10.90 -9.82 -8.57
CA PHE A 123 -11.74 -8.87 -7.85
C PHE A 123 -11.81 -7.53 -8.61
N SER A 124 -12.92 -6.81 -8.46
CA SER A 124 -13.04 -5.43 -8.92
C SER A 124 -12.53 -4.44 -7.87
N PHE A 125 -12.18 -3.23 -8.29
CA PHE A 125 -11.78 -2.17 -7.36
C PHE A 125 -12.80 -1.97 -6.22
N GLY A 126 -14.10 -2.02 -6.53
CA GLY A 126 -15.18 -1.92 -5.55
C GLY A 126 -15.14 -3.01 -4.48
N GLN A 127 -14.79 -4.24 -4.85
CA GLN A 127 -14.65 -5.36 -3.92
C GLN A 127 -13.43 -5.21 -3.00
N ALA A 128 -12.40 -4.48 -3.41
CA ALA A 128 -11.21 -4.20 -2.60
C ALA A 128 -11.43 -3.07 -1.57
N LEU A 129 -12.50 -2.28 -1.68
CA LEU A 129 -12.72 -1.13 -0.80
C LEU A 129 -12.86 -1.51 0.67
N VAL A 130 -13.64 -2.55 0.99
CA VAL A 130 -13.84 -2.95 2.39
C VAL A 130 -12.54 -3.47 3.03
N PRO A 131 -11.82 -4.42 2.40
CA PRO A 131 -10.49 -4.83 2.89
C PRO A 131 -9.52 -3.66 3.03
N MET A 132 -9.50 -2.74 2.07
CA MET A 132 -8.66 -1.54 2.11
C MET A 132 -9.01 -0.66 3.31
N LEU A 133 -10.29 -0.37 3.55
CA LEU A 133 -10.73 0.42 4.69
C LEU A 133 -10.28 -0.19 6.02
N VAL A 134 -10.46 -1.51 6.17
CA VAL A 134 -10.06 -2.27 7.37
C VAL A 134 -8.54 -2.28 7.54
N ALA A 135 -7.77 -2.43 6.46
CA ALA A 135 -6.30 -2.41 6.48
C ALA A 135 -5.71 -1.03 6.87
N GLY A 136 -6.49 0.05 6.74
CA GLY A 136 -6.12 1.37 7.26
C GLY A 136 -5.98 1.40 8.78
N ILE A 137 -6.75 0.56 9.51
CA ILE A 137 -6.74 0.51 10.98
C ILE A 137 -5.36 0.12 11.53
N PRO A 138 -4.77 -1.05 11.19
CA PRO A 138 -3.45 -1.41 11.68
C PRO A 138 -2.38 -0.41 11.21
N THR A 139 -2.57 0.21 10.04
CA THR A 139 -1.64 1.22 9.52
C THR A 139 -1.64 2.48 10.39
N ALA A 140 -2.82 2.98 10.77
CA ALA A 140 -2.95 4.11 11.68
C ALA A 140 -2.41 3.79 13.07
N ILE A 141 -2.67 2.57 13.58
CA ILE A 141 -2.14 2.13 14.88
C ILE A 141 -0.62 2.13 14.86
N MET A 142 0.00 1.51 13.86
CA MET A 142 1.47 1.46 13.75
C MET A 142 2.07 2.85 13.61
N GLY A 143 1.51 3.70 12.74
CA GLY A 143 1.95 5.08 12.59
C GLY A 143 1.85 5.87 13.89
N SER A 144 0.76 5.69 14.64
CA SER A 144 0.54 6.35 15.93
C SER A 144 1.55 5.90 16.99
N LEU A 145 1.63 4.59 17.23
CA LEU A 145 2.41 4.03 18.33
C LEU A 145 3.91 4.22 18.10
N VAL A 146 4.40 3.97 16.88
CA VAL A 146 5.83 4.09 16.59
C VAL A 146 6.28 5.54 16.58
N SER A 147 5.44 6.47 16.10
CA SER A 147 5.76 7.92 16.20
C SER A 147 5.80 8.39 17.65
N ALA A 148 4.85 7.96 18.49
CA ALA A 148 4.82 8.28 19.90
C ALA A 148 6.04 7.73 20.64
N LEU A 149 6.40 6.48 20.37
CA LEU A 149 7.57 5.82 20.94
C LEU A 149 8.86 6.54 20.53
N SER A 150 9.03 6.84 19.25
CA SER A 150 10.19 7.58 18.73
C SER A 150 10.32 8.97 19.37
N SER A 151 9.19 9.68 19.56
CA SER A 151 9.18 10.97 20.27
C SER A 151 9.53 10.86 21.76
N ALA A 152 9.21 9.74 22.41
CA ALA A 152 9.47 9.54 23.83
C ALA A 152 10.91 9.09 24.15
N LEU A 153 11.61 8.53 23.16
CA LEU A 153 12.98 8.05 23.29
C LEU A 153 14.03 9.11 22.91
N ASN A 154 13.59 10.25 22.39
CA ASN A 154 14.40 11.39 21.98
C ASN A 154 14.34 12.53 23.00
#